data_AF-A0AA43P6T8-F1
#
_entry.id   AF-A0AA43P6T8-F1
#
_cell.length_a   1.000
_cell.length_b   1.000
_cell.length_c   1.000
_cell.angle_alpha   90.00
_cell.angle_beta   90.00
_cell.angle_gamma   90.00
#
_symmetry.space_group_name_H-M   'P 1'
#
loop_
_entity.id
_entity.type
_entity.pdbx_description
1 polymer ?
#
loop_
_entity_poly.entity_id
_entity_poly.type
_entity_poly.pdbx_seq_one_letter_code
_entity_poly.pdbx_strand_id
1 'polypeptide(L)'
;MLKGQQFGPQGGRLSLDVTFSPIDRQFETTLSRILSKLEDWTRNASDNPTETRNAFNNCETFVNRLHNELDKIHDTNGIKAYGARNLDPRVRSSFYAIVHHDNAPDERISSTGGKSGGALQELTSFVYGAALIYLLGGDLTARPTYTTLFLDEALIKADGRYTKRALAVLPRLGFQIIVSAPESKTAEILNVANRAYVAYKDPSTGNSYLQELDSETITQDETQPTTAPAKPTTEA
;
A
#
# COMPACT_ATOMS: atom_id res chain seq x y z
N MET A 1 15.32 -1.56 -7.48
CA MET A 1 14.67 -0.24 -7.45
C MET A 1 14.99 0.59 -6.21
N LEU A 2 15.22 -0.01 -5.04
CA LEU A 2 15.38 0.73 -3.77
C LEU A 2 16.82 0.78 -3.21
N LYS A 3 17.84 0.51 -4.05
CA LYS A 3 19.23 0.42 -3.59
C LYS A 3 19.71 1.81 -3.15
N GLY A 4 20.12 1.95 -1.88
CA GLY A 4 20.58 3.22 -1.30
C GLY A 4 19.49 4.10 -0.68
N GLN A 5 18.23 3.65 -0.62
CA GLN A 5 17.20 4.37 0.14
C GLN A 5 17.40 4.13 1.63
N GLN A 6 17.61 5.22 2.36
CA GLN A 6 17.69 5.26 3.80
C GLN A 6 16.29 5.50 4.39
N PHE A 7 15.96 4.77 5.44
CA PHE A 7 14.69 4.79 6.14
C PHE A 7 14.88 5.21 7.59
N GLY A 8 14.01 6.11 8.05
CA GLY A 8 14.02 6.60 9.42
C GLY A 8 15.19 7.54 9.74
N PRO A 9 15.19 8.14 10.93
CA PRO A 9 16.16 9.17 11.31
C PRO A 9 17.61 8.65 11.45
N GLN A 10 17.79 7.33 11.57
CA GLN A 10 19.10 6.69 11.69
C GLN A 10 19.59 6.10 10.36
N GLY A 11 18.83 6.25 9.28
CA GLY A 11 19.25 5.88 7.93
C GLY A 11 19.39 4.37 7.66
N GLY A 12 18.38 3.58 8.01
CA GLY A 12 18.36 2.13 7.79
C GLY A 12 17.82 1.69 6.42
N ARG A 13 17.79 0.38 6.16
CA ARG A 13 17.15 -0.22 4.96
C ARG A 13 15.86 -0.92 5.36
N LEU A 14 14.75 -0.48 4.76
CA LEU A 14 13.43 -1.09 5.01
C LEU A 14 13.21 -2.34 4.14
N SER A 15 12.74 -3.42 4.76
CA SER A 15 12.11 -4.58 4.10
C SER A 15 10.67 -4.75 4.57
N LEU A 16 9.82 -5.28 3.68
CA LEU A 16 8.49 -5.77 4.03
C LEU A 16 8.53 -7.29 3.99
N ASP A 17 8.17 -7.91 5.10
CA ASP A 17 8.16 -9.35 5.28
C ASP A 17 6.74 -9.84 5.60
N VAL A 18 6.51 -11.12 5.31
CA VAL A 18 5.25 -11.79 5.58
C VAL A 18 5.50 -13.03 6.44
N THR A 19 4.65 -13.21 7.44
CA THR A 19 4.59 -14.45 8.23
C THR A 19 3.24 -15.09 8.06
N PHE A 20 3.20 -16.42 8.00
CA PHE A 20 1.96 -17.19 7.91
C PHE A 20 1.74 -17.94 9.21
N SER A 21 0.62 -17.64 9.88
CA SER A 21 0.15 -18.46 11.00
C SER A 21 -0.17 -19.88 10.52
N PRO A 22 0.05 -20.93 11.32
CA PRO A 22 -0.31 -22.28 10.94
C PRO A 22 -1.83 -22.44 10.75
N ILE A 23 -2.22 -23.45 9.98
CA ILE A 23 -3.62 -23.92 9.92
C ILE A 23 -4.03 -24.49 11.29
N ASP A 24 -5.34 -24.67 11.48
CA ASP A 24 -5.82 -25.37 12.67
C ASP A 24 -5.27 -26.80 12.74
N ARG A 25 -4.74 -27.17 13.92
CA ARG A 25 -4.07 -28.47 14.12
C ARG A 25 -5.02 -29.64 13.90
N GLN A 26 -6.29 -29.50 14.26
CA GLN A 26 -7.29 -30.56 14.05
C GLN A 26 -7.65 -30.67 12.56
N PHE A 27 -7.67 -29.57 11.82
CA PHE A 27 -7.80 -29.59 10.37
C PHE A 27 -6.61 -30.29 9.71
N GLU A 28 -5.38 -29.90 10.07
CA GLU A 28 -4.14 -30.50 9.57
C GLU A 28 -4.09 -32.00 9.82
N THR A 29 -4.35 -32.43 11.06
CA THR A 29 -4.31 -33.85 11.43
C THR A 29 -5.32 -34.68 10.63
N THR A 30 -6.52 -34.14 10.40
CA THR A 30 -7.54 -34.83 9.61
C THR A 30 -7.18 -34.89 8.13
N LEU A 31 -6.65 -33.80 7.57
CA LEU A 31 -6.16 -33.76 6.19
C LEU A 31 -5.04 -34.79 5.99
N SER A 32 -4.01 -34.79 6.83
CA SER A 32 -2.88 -35.73 6.73
C SER A 32 -3.33 -37.18 6.83
N ARG A 33 -4.29 -37.49 7.72
CA ARG A 33 -4.85 -38.85 7.84
C ARG A 33 -5.55 -39.30 6.56
N ILE A 34 -6.28 -38.40 5.91
CA ILE A 34 -7.02 -38.72 4.68
C ILE A 34 -6.09 -38.83 3.48
N LEU A 35 -5.10 -37.94 3.38
CA LEU A 35 -4.06 -38.05 2.37
C LEU A 35 -3.32 -39.40 2.48
N SER A 36 -2.94 -39.80 3.69
CA SER A 36 -2.33 -41.12 3.91
C SER A 36 -3.24 -42.27 3.46
N LYS A 37 -4.54 -42.25 3.82
CA LYS A 37 -5.49 -43.27 3.39
C LYS A 37 -5.67 -43.31 1.87
N LEU A 38 -5.70 -42.15 1.22
CA LEU A 38 -5.82 -42.03 -0.23
C LEU A 38 -4.55 -42.51 -0.93
N GLU A 39 -3.36 -42.19 -0.41
CA GLU A 39 -2.09 -42.71 -0.91
C GLU A 39 -2.01 -44.24 -0.77
N ASP A 40 -2.44 -44.78 0.38
CA ASP A 40 -2.46 -46.22 0.62
C ASP A 40 -3.44 -46.95 -0.31
N TRP A 41 -4.62 -46.37 -0.53
CA TRP A 41 -5.58 -46.88 -1.51
C TRP A 41 -4.99 -46.82 -2.94
N THR A 42 -4.40 -45.69 -3.32
CA THR A 42 -3.82 -45.48 -4.66
C THR A 42 -2.74 -46.51 -4.97
N ARG A 43 -1.93 -46.89 -3.96
CA ARG A 43 -0.85 -47.87 -4.10
C ARG A 43 -1.32 -49.32 -4.15
N ASN A 44 -2.37 -49.67 -3.40
CA ASN A 44 -2.66 -51.07 -3.09
C ASN A 44 -4.00 -51.58 -3.62
N ALA A 45 -4.95 -50.70 -3.94
CA ALA A 45 -6.34 -51.11 -4.14
C ALA A 45 -7.13 -50.24 -5.14
N SER A 46 -6.43 -49.46 -5.99
CA SER A 46 -7.04 -48.58 -6.99
C SER A 46 -7.89 -49.32 -8.02
N ASP A 47 -7.55 -50.57 -8.34
CA ASP A 47 -8.29 -51.41 -9.30
C ASP A 47 -9.45 -52.21 -8.65
N ASN A 48 -9.62 -52.14 -7.32
CA ASN A 48 -10.69 -52.85 -6.61
C ASN A 48 -11.92 -51.92 -6.40
N PRO A 49 -13.08 -52.23 -7.01
CA PRO A 49 -14.26 -51.37 -6.91
C PRO A 49 -14.81 -51.21 -5.48
N THR A 50 -14.74 -52.26 -4.66
CA THR A 50 -15.23 -52.23 -3.28
C THR A 50 -14.34 -51.36 -2.39
N GLU A 51 -13.02 -51.52 -2.50
CA GLU A 51 -12.05 -50.70 -1.77
C GLU A 51 -12.10 -49.23 -2.21
N THR A 52 -12.31 -48.98 -3.51
CA THR A 52 -12.53 -47.64 -4.06
C THR A 52 -13.76 -46.97 -3.43
N ARG A 53 -14.86 -47.71 -3.30
CA ARG A 53 -16.07 -47.17 -2.68
C ARG A 53 -15.89 -46.91 -1.18
N ASN A 54 -15.15 -47.76 -0.48
CA ASN A 54 -14.79 -47.54 0.92
C ASN A 54 -13.89 -46.30 1.09
N ALA A 55 -12.88 -46.13 0.23
CA ALA A 55 -12.00 -44.97 0.23
C ALA A 55 -12.79 -43.66 -0.01
N PHE A 56 -13.72 -43.67 -0.96
CA PHE A 56 -14.61 -42.54 -1.23
C PHE A 56 -15.50 -42.19 -0.02
N ASN A 57 -16.18 -43.18 0.56
CA ASN A 57 -17.03 -42.97 1.74
C ASN A 57 -16.22 -42.42 2.93
N ASN A 58 -14.98 -42.88 3.11
CA ASN A 58 -14.08 -42.36 4.15
C ASN A 58 -13.71 -40.88 3.97
N CYS A 59 -13.85 -40.33 2.76
CA CYS A 59 -13.59 -38.91 2.49
C CYS A 59 -14.79 -38.01 2.81
N GLU A 60 -16.01 -38.56 2.91
CA GLU A 60 -17.26 -37.81 3.06
C GLU A 60 -17.19 -36.79 4.21
N THR A 61 -16.75 -37.22 5.39
CA THR A 61 -16.65 -36.34 6.57
C THR A 61 -15.73 -35.15 6.32
N PHE A 62 -14.63 -35.35 5.58
CA PHE A 62 -13.70 -34.26 5.28
C PHE A 62 -14.16 -33.39 4.13
N VAL A 63 -14.79 -33.96 3.11
CA VAL A 63 -15.45 -33.18 2.05
C VAL A 63 -16.49 -32.24 2.66
N ASN A 64 -17.31 -32.74 3.59
CA ASN A 64 -18.26 -31.90 4.32
C ASN A 64 -17.55 -30.82 5.17
N ARG A 65 -16.40 -31.13 5.76
CA ARG A 65 -15.59 -30.14 6.48
C ARG A 65 -15.01 -29.07 5.55
N LEU A 66 -14.61 -29.44 4.32
CA LEU A 66 -14.15 -28.50 3.31
C LEU A 66 -15.30 -27.59 2.84
N HIS A 67 -16.50 -28.13 2.60
CA HIS A 67 -17.68 -27.33 2.31
C HIS A 67 -17.94 -26.32 3.43
N ASN A 68 -17.97 -26.75 4.69
CA ASN A 68 -18.15 -25.85 5.83
C ASN A 68 -17.06 -24.77 5.95
N GLU A 69 -15.83 -25.05 5.54
CA GLU A 69 -14.77 -24.05 5.49
C GLU A 69 -15.02 -23.06 4.36
N LEU A 70 -15.36 -23.53 3.16
CA LEU A 70 -15.66 -22.70 1.99
C LEU A 70 -16.91 -21.82 2.19
N ASP A 71 -17.93 -22.32 2.87
CA ASP A 71 -19.15 -21.57 3.20
C ASP A 71 -18.87 -20.37 4.12
N LYS A 72 -17.75 -20.38 4.85
CA LYS A 72 -17.34 -19.22 5.67
C LYS A 72 -16.88 -18.05 4.82
N ILE A 73 -16.62 -18.23 3.53
CA ILE A 73 -16.24 -17.16 2.61
C ILE A 73 -17.49 -16.33 2.32
N HIS A 74 -17.65 -15.21 3.03
CA HIS A 74 -18.75 -14.27 2.82
C HIS A 74 -18.25 -13.04 2.06
N ASP A 75 -18.88 -12.75 0.92
CA ASP A 75 -18.76 -11.47 0.21
C ASP A 75 -19.85 -10.53 0.71
N THR A 76 -19.62 -9.90 1.87
CA THR A 76 -20.59 -8.95 2.42
C THR A 76 -20.05 -7.52 2.28
N ASN A 77 -20.76 -6.70 1.50
CA ASN A 77 -20.60 -5.24 1.44
C ASN A 77 -19.20 -4.72 1.04
N GLY A 78 -18.53 -5.35 0.08
CA GLY A 78 -17.29 -4.81 -0.52
C GLY A 78 -16.05 -4.85 0.37
N ILE A 79 -16.19 -5.25 1.63
CA ILE A 79 -15.07 -5.73 2.46
C ILE A 79 -15.07 -7.24 2.31
N LYS A 80 -14.13 -7.76 1.52
CA LYS A 80 -13.88 -9.21 1.49
C LYS A 80 -13.52 -9.62 2.92
N ALA A 81 -14.45 -10.24 3.64
CA ALA A 81 -14.08 -11.05 4.78
C ALA A 81 -13.24 -12.19 4.18
N TYR A 82 -11.93 -12.00 4.19
CA TYR A 82 -11.03 -12.97 3.58
C TYR A 82 -11.34 -14.34 4.17
N GLY A 83 -11.55 -15.31 3.28
CA GLY A 83 -11.11 -16.69 3.34
C GLY A 83 -11.47 -17.57 4.54
N ALA A 84 -11.89 -18.80 4.23
CA ALA A 84 -11.74 -19.97 5.09
C ALA A 84 -10.33 -20.03 5.72
N ARG A 85 -10.22 -19.88 7.05
CA ARG A 85 -8.93 -19.81 7.78
C ARG A 85 -7.95 -20.91 7.36
N ASN A 86 -8.45 -22.12 7.16
CA ASN A 86 -7.61 -23.27 6.85
C ASN A 86 -7.24 -23.40 5.37
N LEU A 87 -8.03 -22.80 4.47
CA LEU A 87 -7.86 -22.96 3.02
C LEU A 87 -7.27 -21.73 2.34
N ASP A 88 -7.36 -20.55 2.97
CA ASP A 88 -6.84 -19.31 2.43
C ASP A 88 -5.62 -18.85 3.23
N PRO A 89 -4.41 -18.75 2.64
CA PRO A 89 -3.24 -18.25 3.35
C PRO A 89 -3.34 -16.74 3.66
N ARG A 90 -4.18 -15.96 2.96
CA ARG A 90 -4.30 -14.50 3.15
C ARG A 90 -4.88 -14.12 4.51
N VAL A 91 -5.76 -14.95 5.07
CA VAL A 91 -6.29 -14.79 6.45
C VAL A 91 -5.30 -15.21 7.52
N ARG A 92 -4.24 -15.92 7.15
CA ARG A 92 -3.18 -16.34 8.06
C ARG A 92 -1.91 -15.53 7.87
N SER A 93 -1.83 -14.72 6.83
CA SER A 93 -0.69 -13.84 6.57
C SER A 93 -0.76 -12.60 7.44
N SER A 94 0.37 -12.25 8.05
CA SER A 94 0.61 -10.97 8.71
C SER A 94 1.83 -10.33 8.08
N PHE A 95 1.66 -9.09 7.61
CA PHE A 95 2.73 -8.27 7.08
C PHE A 95 3.35 -7.44 8.19
N TYR A 96 4.66 -7.30 8.15
CA TYR A 96 5.40 -6.39 9.02
C TYR A 96 6.61 -5.82 8.27
N ALA A 97 7.11 -4.71 8.77
CA ALA A 97 8.35 -4.12 8.29
C ALA A 97 9.52 -4.49 9.20
N ILE A 98 10.70 -4.65 8.61
CA ILE A 98 11.98 -4.63 9.33
C ILE A 98 12.79 -3.45 8.79
N VAL A 99 13.33 -2.64 9.70
CA VAL A 99 14.35 -1.65 9.37
C VAL A 99 15.70 -2.24 9.79
N HIS A 100 16.54 -2.51 8.79
CA HIS A 100 17.91 -2.95 9.02
C HIS A 100 18.81 -1.74 9.23
N HIS A 101 19.57 -1.71 10.30
CA HIS A 101 20.53 -0.64 10.57
C HIS A 101 21.96 -1.18 10.46
N ASP A 102 22.89 -0.36 9.97
CA ASP A 102 24.29 -0.80 9.83
C ASP A 102 24.98 -0.97 11.20
N ASN A 103 24.61 -0.15 12.19
CA ASN A 103 25.26 -0.08 13.51
C ASN A 103 24.26 -0.19 14.69
N ALA A 104 23.04 -0.66 14.44
CA ALA A 104 22.00 -0.81 15.46
C ALA A 104 21.20 -2.10 15.22
N PRO A 105 20.51 -2.65 16.23
CA PRO A 105 19.68 -3.83 16.04
C PRO A 105 18.51 -3.55 15.09
N ASP A 106 18.10 -4.58 14.36
CA ASP A 106 16.95 -4.54 13.47
C ASP A 106 15.69 -4.09 14.21
N GLU A 107 14.99 -3.12 13.63
CA GLU A 107 13.76 -2.59 14.20
C GLU A 107 12.55 -3.23 13.51
N ARG A 108 11.77 -4.03 14.25
CA ARG A 108 10.51 -4.59 13.74
C ARG A 108 9.36 -3.60 13.91
N ILE A 109 8.58 -3.36 12.85
CA ILE A 109 7.36 -2.55 12.86
C ILE A 109 6.18 -3.43 12.44
N SER A 110 5.35 -3.80 13.41
CA SER A 110 4.14 -4.64 13.20
C SER A 110 2.83 -3.90 13.49
N SER A 111 2.89 -2.70 14.09
CA SER A 111 1.71 -1.87 14.31
C SER A 111 2.07 -0.38 14.32
N THR A 112 1.06 0.46 14.14
CA THR A 112 1.15 1.92 14.18
C THR A 112 1.17 2.51 15.59
N GLY A 113 1.02 1.69 16.63
CA GLY A 113 0.97 2.14 18.02
C GLY A 113 2.37 2.33 18.62
N GLY A 114 2.66 3.53 19.12
CA GLY A 114 3.79 3.78 20.03
C GLY A 114 5.13 4.19 19.40
N LYS A 115 5.20 4.44 18.08
CA LYS A 115 6.42 4.95 17.41
C LYS A 115 6.35 6.44 17.09
N SER A 116 7.50 7.08 16.90
CA SER A 116 7.56 8.51 16.54
C SER A 116 6.79 8.75 15.24
N GLY A 117 6.00 9.83 15.18
CA GLY A 117 5.16 10.12 14.01
C GLY A 117 5.96 10.13 12.71
N GLY A 118 7.22 10.55 12.74
CA GLY A 118 8.12 10.58 11.59
C GLY A 118 8.42 9.22 10.97
N ALA A 119 8.83 8.22 11.76
CA ALA A 119 9.19 6.88 11.26
C ALA A 119 7.96 6.09 10.79
N LEU A 120 6.85 6.26 11.50
CA LEU A 120 5.59 5.62 11.15
C LEU A 120 5.00 6.14 9.84
N GLN A 121 5.12 7.45 9.61
CA GLN A 121 4.67 8.09 8.37
C GLN A 121 5.47 7.62 7.16
N GLU A 122 6.78 7.42 7.30
CA GLU A 122 7.63 6.94 6.22
C GLU A 122 7.29 5.51 5.81
N LEU A 123 6.93 4.65 6.78
CA LEU A 123 6.48 3.28 6.52
C LEU A 123 5.20 3.26 5.69
N THR A 124 4.21 4.09 6.03
CA THR A 124 2.93 4.16 5.30
C THR A 124 3.12 4.53 3.83
N SER A 125 3.95 5.53 3.56
CA SER A 125 4.28 5.94 2.18
C SER A 125 4.98 4.83 1.39
N PHE A 126 5.89 4.12 2.03
CA PHE A 126 6.59 3.01 1.40
C PHE A 126 5.66 1.83 1.10
N VAL A 127 4.82 1.43 2.06
CA VAL A 127 3.81 0.37 1.88
C VAL A 127 2.85 0.75 0.74
N TYR A 128 2.41 2.00 0.69
CA TYR A 128 1.57 2.51 -0.39
C TYR A 128 2.27 2.42 -1.76
N GLY A 129 3.52 2.89 -1.86
CA GLY A 129 4.30 2.79 -3.09
C GLY A 129 4.55 1.34 -3.53
N ALA A 130 4.87 0.45 -2.59
CA ALA A 130 5.05 -0.98 -2.86
C ALA A 130 3.76 -1.64 -3.35
N ALA A 131 2.62 -1.30 -2.74
CA ALA A 131 1.30 -1.79 -3.16
C ALA A 131 0.94 -1.29 -4.57
N LEU A 132 1.28 -0.04 -4.91
CA LEU A 132 1.08 0.49 -6.26
C LEU A 132 1.97 -0.21 -7.28
N ILE A 133 3.24 -0.51 -6.98
CA ILE A 133 4.06 -1.34 -7.88
C ILE A 133 3.44 -2.72 -8.04
N TYR A 134 2.98 -3.35 -6.96
CA TYR A 134 2.37 -4.66 -7.08
C TYR A 134 1.12 -4.65 -7.98
N LEU A 135 0.28 -3.62 -7.86
CA LEU A 135 -0.98 -3.52 -8.60
C LEU A 135 -0.78 -3.04 -10.06
N LEU A 136 0.12 -2.08 -10.27
CA LEU A 136 0.32 -1.38 -11.56
C LEU A 136 1.61 -1.82 -12.28
N GLY A 137 2.41 -2.64 -11.62
CA GLY A 137 3.69 -3.18 -12.07
C GLY A 137 3.59 -4.01 -13.33
N GLY A 138 2.53 -4.82 -13.43
CA GLY A 138 2.49 -5.94 -14.37
C GLY A 138 3.39 -7.07 -13.86
N ASP A 139 4.21 -7.63 -14.74
CA ASP A 139 5.18 -8.67 -14.38
C ASP A 139 6.22 -8.16 -13.38
N LEU A 140 6.78 -9.06 -12.57
CA LEU A 140 7.86 -8.82 -11.58
C LEU A 140 9.14 -8.16 -12.17
N THR A 141 9.14 -7.85 -13.47
CA THR A 141 10.07 -6.92 -14.09
C THR A 141 9.94 -5.58 -13.38
N ALA A 142 11.00 -5.12 -12.74
CA ALA A 142 11.02 -3.95 -11.86
C ALA A 142 10.80 -2.60 -12.59
N ARG A 143 9.79 -2.47 -13.46
CA ARG A 143 9.35 -1.24 -14.11
C ARG A 143 7.83 -1.29 -14.24
N PRO A 144 7.09 -0.28 -13.77
CA PRO A 144 5.65 -0.33 -13.79
C PRO A 144 5.12 -0.20 -15.22
N THR A 145 4.24 -1.14 -15.59
CA THR A 145 3.50 -1.11 -16.87
C THR A 145 2.71 0.18 -17.01
N TYR A 146 2.17 0.69 -15.90
CA TYR A 146 1.56 2.01 -15.80
C TYR A 146 2.41 2.93 -14.92
N THR A 147 3.07 3.89 -15.56
CA THR A 147 4.06 4.76 -14.91
C THR A 147 3.43 6.03 -14.32
N THR A 148 2.38 6.59 -14.91
CA THR A 148 1.84 7.90 -14.50
C THR A 148 0.78 7.78 -13.41
N LEU A 149 0.91 8.54 -12.33
CA LEU A 149 -0.02 8.65 -11.21
C LEU A 149 -0.53 10.08 -11.08
N PHE A 150 -1.84 10.28 -11.25
CA PHE A 150 -2.51 11.55 -10.93
C PHE A 150 -3.05 11.50 -9.50
N LEU A 151 -2.65 12.46 -8.67
CA LEU A 151 -3.13 12.61 -7.30
C LEU A 151 -3.89 13.93 -7.21
N ASP A 152 -5.22 13.85 -7.16
CA ASP A 152 -6.07 15.02 -6.98
C ASP A 152 -6.29 15.33 -5.50
N GLU A 153 -6.25 16.62 -5.17
CA GLU A 153 -6.26 17.11 -3.79
C GLU A 153 -5.29 16.35 -2.89
N ALA A 154 -4.14 16.02 -3.46
CA ALA A 154 -3.21 15.13 -2.82
C ALA A 154 -2.78 15.79 -1.52
N LEU A 155 -2.85 15.01 -0.44
CA LEU A 155 -2.14 15.34 0.79
C LEU A 155 -2.77 16.54 1.54
N ILE A 156 -4.00 16.96 1.19
CA ILE A 156 -4.80 17.96 1.94
C ILE A 156 -4.93 17.60 3.42
N LYS A 157 -5.09 16.30 3.73
CA LYS A 157 -5.25 15.81 5.10
C LYS A 157 -3.94 15.38 5.77
N ALA A 158 -2.81 15.56 5.10
CA ALA A 158 -1.54 15.08 5.59
C ALA A 158 -0.64 16.22 6.10
N ASP A 159 0.00 15.97 7.24
CA ASP A 159 1.04 16.84 7.77
C ASP A 159 2.13 17.05 6.69
N GLY A 160 2.68 18.25 6.55
CA GLY A 160 3.54 18.59 5.41
C GLY A 160 4.80 17.74 5.27
N ARG A 161 5.20 17.08 6.36
CA ARG A 161 6.26 16.06 6.37
C ARG A 161 5.87 14.74 5.71
N TYR A 162 4.58 14.38 5.65
CA TYR A 162 4.07 13.21 4.92
C TYR A 162 4.08 13.47 3.41
N THR A 163 3.63 14.66 3.00
CA THR A 163 3.58 15.09 1.60
C THR A 163 4.92 14.93 0.90
N LYS A 164 5.97 15.54 1.48
CA LYS A 164 7.32 15.51 0.91
C LYS A 164 7.89 14.09 0.79
N ARG A 165 7.68 13.25 1.81
CA ARG A 165 8.25 11.90 1.84
C ARG A 165 7.50 10.94 0.93
N ALA A 166 6.17 10.99 0.89
CA ALA A 166 5.37 10.19 -0.03
C ALA A 166 5.71 10.50 -1.50
N LEU A 167 5.79 11.78 -1.84
CA LEU A 167 6.13 12.23 -3.19
C LEU A 167 7.58 11.95 -3.58
N ALA A 168 8.51 11.81 -2.62
CA ALA A 168 9.91 11.50 -2.92
C ALA A 168 10.19 10.00 -3.17
N VAL A 169 9.32 9.10 -2.71
CA VAL A 169 9.52 7.64 -2.87
C VAL A 169 8.98 7.15 -4.22
N LEU A 170 7.79 7.60 -4.61
CA LEU A 170 7.11 7.17 -5.83
C LEU A 170 7.94 7.34 -7.13
N PRO A 171 8.73 8.42 -7.35
CA PRO A 171 9.57 8.55 -8.55
C PRO A 171 10.73 7.56 -8.56
N ARG A 172 11.27 7.22 -7.37
CA ARG A 172 12.32 6.20 -7.23
C ARG A 172 11.80 4.78 -7.49
N LEU A 173 10.49 4.58 -7.30
CA LEU A 173 9.77 3.37 -7.68
C LEU A 173 9.40 3.34 -9.17
N GLY A 174 9.84 4.34 -9.94
CA GLY A 174 9.63 4.41 -11.38
C GLY A 174 8.29 5.01 -11.78
N PHE A 175 7.56 5.68 -10.88
CA PHE A 175 6.33 6.38 -11.22
C PHE A 175 6.58 7.85 -11.59
N GLN A 176 5.88 8.34 -12.61
CA GLN A 176 5.74 9.76 -12.88
C GLN A 176 4.52 10.28 -12.10
N ILE A 177 4.70 11.28 -11.24
CA ILE A 177 3.59 11.80 -10.42
C ILE A 177 3.15 13.15 -10.96
N ILE A 178 1.84 13.35 -11.05
CA ILE A 178 1.20 14.64 -11.28
C ILE A 178 0.27 14.91 -10.10
N VAL A 179 0.48 16.02 -9.41
CA VAL A 179 -0.24 16.38 -8.19
C VAL A 179 -0.99 17.68 -8.41
N SER A 180 -2.29 17.70 -8.12
CA SER A 180 -3.03 18.93 -7.82
C SER A 180 -3.15 19.08 -6.31
N ALA A 181 -2.92 20.30 -5.84
CA ALA A 181 -3.03 20.66 -4.43
C ALA A 181 -3.49 22.12 -4.31
N PRO A 182 -4.14 22.47 -3.20
CA PRO A 182 -4.55 23.84 -2.96
C PRO A 182 -3.34 24.74 -2.71
N GLU A 183 -3.53 26.05 -2.91
CA GLU A 183 -2.49 27.08 -2.77
C GLU A 183 -1.73 26.97 -1.44
N SER A 184 -2.44 26.69 -0.35
CA SER A 184 -1.89 26.56 1.01
C SER A 184 -0.87 25.43 1.20
N LYS A 185 -0.76 24.51 0.23
CA LYS A 185 0.18 23.37 0.24
C LYS A 185 1.27 23.49 -0.83
N THR A 186 1.25 24.55 -1.63
CA THR A 186 2.17 24.77 -2.76
C THR A 186 3.63 24.73 -2.31
N ALA A 187 4.01 25.46 -1.26
CA ALA A 187 5.40 25.51 -0.77
C ALA A 187 5.97 24.14 -0.39
N GLU A 188 5.14 23.23 0.13
CA GLU A 188 5.59 21.88 0.50
C GLU A 188 5.86 21.01 -0.73
N ILE A 189 5.07 21.16 -1.79
CA ILE A 189 5.11 20.36 -3.02
C ILE A 189 6.16 20.90 -3.99
N LEU A 190 6.32 22.23 -4.08
CA LEU A 190 7.33 22.87 -4.92
C LEU A 190 8.74 22.37 -4.62
N ASN A 191 9.05 22.14 -3.35
CA ASN A 191 10.35 21.63 -2.91
C ASN A 191 10.71 20.24 -3.44
N VAL A 192 9.72 19.47 -3.92
CA VAL A 192 9.93 18.11 -4.45
C VAL A 192 9.55 17.98 -5.93
N ALA A 193 8.95 19.01 -6.51
CA ALA A 193 8.47 19.00 -7.88
C ALA A 193 9.58 19.40 -8.86
N ASN A 194 9.65 18.72 -10.01
CA ASN A 194 10.52 19.13 -11.10
C ASN A 194 9.96 20.30 -11.92
N ARG A 195 8.63 20.46 -11.93
CA ARG A 195 7.88 21.53 -12.58
C ARG A 195 6.63 21.81 -11.77
N ALA A 196 6.18 23.06 -11.78
CA ALA A 196 4.96 23.46 -11.11
C ALA A 196 4.18 24.47 -11.95
N TYR A 197 2.85 24.32 -11.93
CA TYR A 197 1.93 25.19 -12.65
C TYR A 197 0.87 25.68 -11.68
N VAL A 198 0.57 26.98 -11.73
CA VAL A 198 -0.56 27.58 -11.00
C VAL A 198 -1.68 27.84 -11.98
N ALA A 199 -2.88 27.39 -11.62
CA ALA A 199 -4.09 27.68 -12.36
C ALA A 199 -4.71 28.98 -11.86
N TYR A 200 -4.69 30.02 -12.68
CA TYR A 200 -5.34 31.28 -12.41
C TYR A 200 -6.70 31.36 -13.09
N LYS A 201 -7.63 32.06 -12.46
CA LYS A 201 -8.91 32.44 -13.05
C LYS A 201 -8.97 33.96 -13.14
N ASP A 202 -9.09 34.50 -14.34
CA ASP A 202 -9.31 35.93 -14.55
C ASP A 202 -10.78 36.26 -14.27
N PRO A 203 -11.10 37.02 -13.20
CA PRO A 203 -12.48 37.35 -12.85
C PRO A 203 -13.13 38.33 -13.84
N SER A 204 -12.35 39.05 -14.63
CA SER A 204 -12.85 40.06 -15.58
C SER A 204 -13.28 39.44 -16.91
N THR A 205 -12.53 38.45 -17.41
CA THR A 205 -12.84 37.75 -18.66
C THR A 205 -13.52 36.40 -18.44
N GLY A 206 -13.45 35.85 -17.22
CA GLY A 206 -13.97 34.52 -16.86
C GLY A 206 -13.10 33.36 -17.34
N ASN A 207 -11.97 33.65 -18.00
CA ASN A 207 -11.07 32.64 -18.55
C ASN A 207 -10.10 32.10 -17.48
N SER A 208 -9.69 30.85 -17.65
CA SER A 208 -8.64 30.22 -16.84
C SER A 208 -7.38 30.02 -17.66
N TYR A 209 -6.22 30.18 -17.03
CA TYR A 209 -4.92 29.93 -17.65
C TYR A 209 -3.95 29.27 -16.66
N LEU A 210 -2.96 28.56 -17.21
CA LEU A 210 -1.87 27.96 -16.44
C LEU A 210 -0.62 28.80 -16.60
N GLN A 211 0.07 29.06 -15.50
CA GLN A 211 1.37 29.72 -15.49
C GLN A 211 2.39 28.79 -14.83
N GLU A 212 3.51 28.57 -15.50
CA GLU A 212 4.64 27.83 -14.92
C GLU A 212 5.33 28.70 -13.85
N LEU A 213 5.65 28.10 -12.71
CA LEU A 213 6.44 28.72 -11.65
C LEU A 213 7.93 28.43 -11.90
N ASP A 214 8.71 29.45 -12.27
CA ASP A 214 10.17 29.34 -12.36
C ASP A 214 10.80 29.36 -10.97
N SER A 215 11.92 28.67 -10.78
CA SER A 215 12.58 28.50 -9.48
C SER A 215 13.00 29.83 -8.81
N GLU A 216 13.16 30.92 -9.56
CA GLU A 216 13.48 32.27 -9.06
C GLU A 216 12.25 33.03 -8.54
N THR A 217 11.06 32.78 -9.10
CA THR A 217 9.79 33.38 -8.67
C THR A 217 9.30 32.83 -7.32
N ILE A 218 9.74 31.62 -6.94
CA ILE A 218 9.34 30.92 -5.71
C ILE A 218 9.79 31.67 -4.45
N THR A 219 10.88 32.46 -4.52
CA THR A 219 11.43 33.18 -3.36
C THR A 219 10.74 34.52 -3.08
N GLN A 220 10.01 35.08 -4.05
CA GLN A 220 9.40 36.41 -3.93
C GLN A 220 8.03 36.39 -3.23
N ASP A 221 7.26 35.30 -3.36
CA ASP A 221 5.93 35.19 -2.71
C ASP A 221 6.01 34.90 -1.19
N GLU A 222 7.16 34.46 -0.65
CA GLU A 222 7.33 34.26 0.80
C GLU A 222 7.59 35.58 1.57
N THR A 223 7.90 36.69 0.88
CA THR A 223 8.27 37.97 1.53
C THR A 223 7.21 39.05 1.47
N GLN A 224 6.06 38.81 0.84
CA GLN A 224 5.02 39.82 0.72
C GLN A 224 3.86 39.52 1.68
N PRO A 225 3.77 40.19 2.85
CA PRO A 225 2.54 40.14 3.63
C PRO A 225 1.43 40.71 2.77
N THR A 226 0.32 39.98 2.67
CA THR A 226 -0.94 40.42 2.05
C THR A 226 -1.33 41.81 2.52
N THR A 227 -0.97 42.83 1.75
CA THR A 227 -1.56 44.15 1.85
C THR A 227 -2.79 44.15 0.98
N ALA A 228 -3.96 44.01 1.63
CA ALA A 228 -5.23 44.29 0.98
C ALA A 228 -5.20 45.73 0.42
N PRO A 229 -5.71 45.98 -0.80
CA PRO A 229 -5.78 47.34 -1.33
C PRO A 229 -6.72 48.18 -0.45
N ALA A 230 -6.23 49.33 0.00
CA ALA A 230 -6.99 50.28 0.80
C ALA A 230 -8.25 50.72 0.05
N LYS A 231 -9.41 50.65 0.72
CA LYS A 231 -10.65 51.29 0.25
C LYS A 231 -10.43 52.80 0.14
N PRO A 232 -10.89 53.45 -0.94
CA PRO A 232 -10.89 54.91 -0.99
C PRO A 232 -11.90 55.46 0.02
N THR A 233 -11.44 56.37 0.86
CA THR A 233 -12.27 57.17 1.76
C THR A 233 -13.08 58.15 0.92
N THR A 234 -14.39 58.01 0.89
CA THR A 234 -15.28 59.04 0.35
C THR A 234 -15.62 60.00 1.49
N GLU A 235 -15.06 61.21 1.44
CA GLU A 235 -15.60 62.36 2.16
C GLU A 235 -16.81 62.91 1.39
N ALA A 236 -17.97 62.95 2.06
CA ALA A 236 -19.02 63.96 1.92
C ALA A 236 -19.98 63.84 3.12
#